data_AF-A0A453A9G1-F1
#
_entry.id   AF-A0A453A9G1-F1
#
_cell.length_a   1.000
_cell.length_b   1.000
_cell.length_c   1.000
_cell.angle_alpha   90.00
_cell.angle_beta   90.00
_cell.angle_gamma   90.00
#
_symmetry.space_group_name_H-M   'P 1'
#
loop_
_entity.id
_entity.type
_entity.pdbx_description
1 polymer ?
#
loop_
_entity_poly.entity_id
_entity_poly.type
_entity_poly.pdbx_seq_one_letter_code
_entity_poly.pdbx_strand_id
1 'polypeptide(L)' 'FDVGADDLFHPVSTYLQINGSLARRAIKDLMERGLIRMVSIHSSQQIFTRATNT' A
#
# COMPACT_ATOMS: atom_id res chain seq x y z
N PHE A 1 6.54 28.33 -1.37
CA PHE A 1 7.54 27.71 -0.48
C PHE A 1 7.68 26.27 -0.92
N ASP A 2 8.92 25.90 -1.24
CA ASP A 2 9.31 24.68 -1.96
C ASP A 2 8.68 23.42 -1.35
N VAL A 3 7.74 22.81 -2.07
CA VAL A 3 7.20 21.47 -1.74
C VAL A 3 8.19 20.46 -2.29
N GLY A 4 9.11 20.07 -1.42
CA GLY A 4 10.20 19.14 -1.68
C GLY A 4 9.70 17.81 -2.25
N ALA A 5 10.44 17.31 -3.24
CA ALA A 5 10.19 16.09 -3.99
C ALA A 5 10.49 14.81 -3.18
N ASP A 6 10.37 14.85 -1.85
CA ASP A 6 10.70 13.74 -0.94
C ASP A 6 9.50 12.85 -0.55
N ASP A 7 8.26 13.22 -0.89
CA ASP A 7 7.08 12.40 -0.53
C ASP A 7 6.76 11.24 -1.50
N LEU A 8 7.57 10.96 -2.52
CA LEU A 8 7.12 10.15 -3.66
C LEU A 8 7.36 8.63 -3.59
N PHE A 9 8.09 8.06 -2.63
CA PHE A 9 8.30 6.60 -2.60
C PHE A 9 8.64 6.03 -1.22
N HIS A 10 7.78 6.27 -0.25
CA HIS A 10 7.95 5.69 1.08
C HIS A 10 6.91 4.56 1.29
N PRO A 11 7.34 3.33 1.61
CA PRO A 11 6.44 2.19 1.79
C PRO A 11 5.51 2.43 2.99
N VAL A 12 4.29 1.92 2.94
CA VAL A 12 3.24 2.13 3.98
C VAL A 12 3.73 1.84 5.42
N SER A 13 4.72 0.96 5.59
CA SER A 13 5.35 0.64 6.89
C SER A 13 6.19 1.77 7.51
N THR A 14 6.59 2.78 6.75
CA THR A 14 7.33 3.94 7.31
C THR A 14 6.41 5.05 7.79
N TYR A 15 5.20 5.18 7.22
CA TYR A 15 4.20 6.15 7.69
C TYR A 15 3.30 5.61 8.81
N LEU A 16 3.10 4.29 8.83
CA LEU A 16 2.32 3.61 9.86
C LEU A 16 3.32 2.67 10.55
N GLN A 17 3.75 2.99 11.78
CA GLN A 17 4.65 2.17 12.61
C GLN A 17 3.97 0.84 12.99
N ILE A 18 3.69 0.01 12.00
CA ILE A 18 2.97 -1.24 12.12
C ILE A 18 3.84 -2.35 11.61
N ASN A 19 3.98 -3.39 12.44
CA ASN A 19 4.66 -4.61 12.08
C ASN A 19 4.06 -5.16 10.78
N GLY A 20 4.90 -5.73 9.90
CA GLY A 20 4.45 -6.23 8.59
C GLY A 20 3.32 -7.26 8.67
N SER A 21 3.09 -7.89 9.82
CA SER A 21 1.92 -8.74 10.09
C SER A 21 0.60 -7.96 10.10
N LEU A 22 0.56 -6.76 10.69
CA LEU A 22 -0.64 -5.92 10.73
C LEU A 22 -0.92 -5.29 9.37
N ALA A 23 0.13 -4.90 8.63
CA ALA A 23 0.01 -4.42 7.26
C ALA A 23 -0.63 -5.47 6.34
N ARG A 24 -0.21 -6.75 6.45
CA ARG A 24 -0.82 -7.85 5.69
C ARG A 24 -2.30 -8.06 6.02
N ARG A 25 -2.68 -7.91 7.29
CA ARG A 25 -4.07 -8.01 7.72
C ARG A 25 -4.92 -6.87 7.14
N ALA A 26 -4.43 -5.64 7.22
CA ALA A 26 -5.09 -4.48 6.61
C ALA A 26 -5.23 -4.60 5.09
N ILE A 27 -4.20 -5.10 4.40
CA ILE A 27 -4.26 -5.38 2.95
C ILE A 27 -5.38 -6.36 2.64
N LYS A 28 -5.53 -7.44 3.42
CA LYS A 28 -6.60 -8.43 3.22
C LYS A 28 -7.98 -7.80 3.40
N ASP A 29 -8.19 -7.00 4.44
CA ASP A 29 -9.46 -6.31 4.69
C ASP A 29 -9.78 -5.28 3.58
N LEU A 30 -8.78 -4.56 3.08
CA LEU A 30 -8.97 -3.61 1.97
C LEU A 30 -9.26 -4.30 0.64
N MET A 31 -8.68 -5.50 0.41
CA MET A 31 -9.00 -6.32 -0.75
C MET A 31 -10.42 -6.88 -0.69
N GLU A 32 -10.87 -7.35 0.48
CA GLU A 32 -12.23 -7.87 0.68
C GLU A 32 -13.29 -6.79 0.47
N ARG A 33 -12.98 -5.54 0.87
CA ARG A 33 -13.82 -4.36 0.61
C ARG A 33 -13.76 -3.88 -0.84
N GLY A 34 -12.87 -4.43 -1.68
CA GLY A 34 -12.67 -4.01 -3.06
C GLY A 34 -12.05 -2.62 -3.22
N LEU A 35 -11.40 -2.07 -2.19
CA LEU A 35 -10.80 -0.73 -2.20
C LEU A 35 -9.41 -0.70 -2.86
N ILE A 36 -8.71 -1.84 -2.85
CA ILE A 36 -7.41 -2.01 -3.49
C ILE A 36 -7.42 -3.25 -4.37
N ARG A 37 -6.66 -3.18 -5.46
CA ARG A 37 -6.45 -4.30 -6.38
C ARG A 37 -4.98 -4.67 -6.41
N MET A 38 -4.73 -5.95 -6.46
CA MET A 38 -3.39 -6.48 -6.66
C MET A 38 -3.00 -6.29 -8.13
N VAL A 39 -1.80 -5.74 -8.37
CA VAL A 39 -1.29 -5.54 -9.74
C VAL A 39 -0.21 -6.55 -10.07
N SER A 40 0.72 -6.79 -9.14
CA SER A 40 1.81 -7.73 -9.35
C SER A 40 2.29 -8.33 -8.03
N ILE A 41 2.66 -9.61 -8.07
CA ILE A 41 3.34 -10.30 -6.98
C ILE A 41 4.76 -10.61 -7.45
N HIS A 42 5.74 -10.06 -6.74
CA HIS A 42 7.14 -10.44 -6.84
C HIS A 42 7.61 -11.13 -5.55
N SER A 43 8.69 -11.91 -5.63
CA SER A 43 9.21 -12.72 -4.52
C SER A 43 9.49 -11.90 -3.25
N SER A 44 9.97 -10.67 -3.43
CA SER A 44 10.30 -9.75 -2.33
C SER A 44 9.27 -8.65 -2.10
N GLN A 45 8.29 -8.48 -2.99
CA GLN A 45 7.36 -7.35 -2.93
C GLN A 45 6.00 -7.66 -3.55
N GLN A 46 4.94 -7.28 -2.84
CA GLN A 46 3.58 -7.31 -3.36
C GLN A 46 3.14 -5.88 -3.66
N ILE A 47 2.71 -5.63 -4.90
CA ILE A 47 2.34 -4.29 -5.37
C ILE A 47 0.82 -4.22 -5.51
N PHE A 48 0.24 -3.28 -4.78
CA PHE A 48 -1.20 -2.99 -4.76
C PHE A 48 -1.44 -1.58 -5.29
N THR A 49 -2.56 -1.39 -5.97
CA THR A 49 -3.02 -0.05 -6.39
C THR A 49 -4.44 0.19 -5.91
N ARG A 50 -4.81 1.46 -5.77
CA ARG A 50 -6.20 1.83 -5.46
C ARG A 50 -7.15 1.28 -6.53
N ALA A 51 -8.30 0.77 -6.10
CA ALA A 51 -9.41 0.45 -6.98
C ALA A 51 -10.21 1.75 -7.21
N THR A 52 -10.09 2.32 -8.40
CA THR A 52 -11.02 3.37 -8.84
C THR A 52 -12.23 2.66 -9.46
N ASN A 53 -13.38 2.69 -8.77
CA ASN A 53 -14.66 2.32 -9.38
C ASN A 53 -14.90 3.26 -10.58
N THR A 54 -15.03 2.70 -11.78
CA THR A 54 -15.74 3.31 -12.91
C THR A 54 -17.16 2.77 -12.94
#